data_AF-A0A5U2AV93-F1
#
_entry.id   AF-A0A5U2AV93-F1
#
_cell.length_a   1.000
_cell.length_b   1.000
_cell.length_c   1.000
_cell.angle_alpha   90.00
_cell.angle_beta   90.00
_cell.angle_gamma   90.00
#
_symmetry.space_group_name_H-M   'P 1'
#
loop_
_entity.id
_entity.type
_entity.pdbx_description
1 polymer ?
#
loop_
_entity_poly.entity_id
_entity_poly.type
_entity_poly.pdbx_seq_one_letter_code
_entity_poly.pdbx_strand_id
1 'polypeptide(L)'
;MSNINKQALRERYSPKPVPKCHICGEEMTIQRISASRITYGCTGATYDDIGCHYAEGRSIADDHYEQSRVTVVDVSDPDVLALLDENLQLLREKDAIEAVALALRDDMRQAREQLEAAEKRNAEQREYYEGVIADGSKRIAELENSETQLINERDAAESALADMYQAATGERPEWSNMFGFADAVDVVEERLATLEANQSQTTPTGIQLITEAIGAHGYIVGCLLQGRPDLALEESRKWVSAFGQAAEIVSAQDAAGIKVKGE
;
A
#
# COMPACT_ATOMS: atom_id res chain seq x y z
N MET A 1 59.26 4.90 10.80
CA MET A 1 59.74 5.06 9.41
C MET A 1 61.17 5.56 9.47
N SER A 2 62.11 4.89 8.79
CA SER A 2 63.52 5.29 8.82
C SER A 2 63.65 6.69 8.21
N ASN A 3 64.28 7.63 8.92
CA ASN A 3 64.38 9.05 8.55
C ASN A 3 65.47 9.25 7.48
N ILE A 4 65.43 8.40 6.46
CA ILE A 4 66.43 8.34 5.41
C ILE A 4 66.14 9.44 4.40
N ASN A 5 67.09 10.35 4.24
CA ASN A 5 67.01 11.39 3.23
C ASN A 5 67.23 10.76 1.83
N LYS A 6 66.12 10.54 1.10
CA LYS A 6 66.13 9.96 -0.25
C LYS A 6 66.84 10.84 -1.28
N GLN A 7 66.85 12.16 -1.07
CA GLN A 7 67.57 13.09 -1.93
C GLN A 7 69.09 12.93 -1.75
N ALA A 8 69.55 12.86 -0.49
CA ALA A 8 70.95 12.58 -0.19
C ALA A 8 71.40 11.19 -0.68
N LEU A 9 70.50 10.20 -0.68
CA LEU A 9 70.74 8.91 -1.32
C LEU A 9 70.92 9.06 -2.84
N ARG A 10 70.00 9.75 -3.50
CA ARG A 10 70.06 9.98 -4.95
C ARG A 10 71.37 10.67 -5.35
N GLU A 11 71.76 11.71 -4.62
CA GLU A 11 73.02 12.45 -4.87
C GLU A 11 74.25 11.56 -4.69
N ARG A 12 74.28 10.71 -3.66
CA ARG A 12 75.41 9.80 -3.38
C ARG A 12 75.62 8.75 -4.48
N TYR A 13 74.54 8.20 -5.03
CA TYR A 13 74.59 7.15 -6.05
C TYR A 13 74.51 7.71 -7.49
N SER A 14 74.47 9.04 -7.64
CA SER A 14 74.52 9.68 -8.94
C SER A 14 75.97 9.75 -9.47
N PRO A 15 76.16 9.68 -10.81
CA PRO A 15 77.45 9.92 -11.45
C PRO A 15 78.12 11.19 -10.92
N LYS A 16 79.35 11.05 -10.43
CA LYS A 16 80.14 12.20 -9.95
C LYS A 16 80.70 12.99 -11.15
N PRO A 17 80.71 14.33 -11.09
CA PRO A 17 81.31 15.14 -12.13
C PRO A 17 82.82 14.88 -12.22
N VAL A 18 83.38 15.11 -13.41
CA VAL A 18 84.82 15.05 -13.65
C VAL A 18 85.53 16.08 -12.76
N PRO A 19 86.56 15.70 -11.98
CA PRO A 19 87.27 16.63 -11.13
C PRO A 19 88.06 17.64 -11.95
N LYS A 20 88.18 18.86 -11.42
CA LYS A 20 89.07 19.89 -11.95
C LYS A 20 90.48 19.73 -11.40
N CYS A 21 91.46 20.09 -12.20
CA CYS A 21 92.86 20.11 -11.80
C CYS A 21 93.07 21.14 -10.69
N HIS A 22 93.66 20.74 -9.57
CA HIS A 22 93.95 21.66 -8.47
C HIS A 22 95.12 22.61 -8.75
N ILE A 23 95.87 22.38 -9.85
CA ILE A 23 97.02 23.20 -10.26
C ILE A 23 96.59 24.30 -11.24
N CYS A 24 95.79 23.97 -12.27
CA CYS A 24 95.37 24.95 -13.29
C CYS A 24 93.86 25.19 -13.41
N GLY A 25 93.02 24.40 -12.72
CA GLY A 25 91.56 24.55 -12.76
C GLY A 25 90.85 23.90 -13.95
N GLU A 26 91.59 23.38 -14.93
CA GLU A 26 91.02 22.72 -16.13
C GLU A 26 90.40 21.36 -15.81
N GLU A 27 89.42 20.93 -16.61
CA GLU A 27 88.81 19.61 -16.48
C GLU A 27 89.85 18.52 -16.74
N MET A 28 89.90 17.53 -15.84
CA MET A 28 90.86 16.45 -15.95
C MET A 28 90.34 15.36 -16.88
N THR A 29 91.25 14.61 -17.50
CA THR A 29 90.88 13.47 -18.35
C THR A 29 91.12 12.16 -17.61
N ILE A 30 90.35 11.13 -17.95
CA ILE A 30 90.50 9.79 -17.37
C ILE A 30 91.79 9.16 -17.90
N GLN A 31 92.68 8.78 -16.99
CA GLN A 31 93.96 8.12 -17.32
C GLN A 31 93.90 6.61 -17.12
N ARG A 32 93.12 6.18 -16.13
CA ARG A 32 92.96 4.76 -15.80
C ARG A 32 91.62 4.52 -15.12
N ILE A 33 90.94 3.45 -15.53
CA ILE A 33 89.79 2.91 -14.82
C ILE A 33 90.17 1.51 -14.31
N SER A 34 89.97 1.28 -13.01
CA SER A 34 90.16 -0.02 -12.38
C SER A 34 88.98 -0.31 -11.47
N ALA A 35 87.98 -1.01 -12.00
CA ALA A 35 86.68 -1.21 -11.35
C ALA A 35 86.09 0.14 -10.88
N SER A 36 85.82 0.30 -9.58
CA SER A 36 85.27 1.54 -9.01
C SER A 36 86.28 2.67 -8.82
N ARG A 37 87.57 2.47 -9.13
CA ARG A 37 88.60 3.52 -8.97
C ARG A 37 88.91 4.14 -10.32
N ILE A 38 88.59 5.42 -10.46
CA ILE A 38 88.89 6.22 -11.64
C ILE A 38 90.02 7.18 -11.31
N THR A 39 91.16 7.04 -12.00
CA THR A 39 92.28 7.98 -11.89
C THR A 39 92.15 9.04 -12.97
N TYR A 40 92.03 10.28 -12.55
CA TYR A 40 92.05 11.46 -13.40
C TYR A 40 93.45 12.08 -13.39
N GLY A 41 93.85 12.67 -14.51
CA GLY A 41 95.11 13.41 -14.64
C GLY A 41 94.89 14.64 -15.53
N CYS A 42 95.61 15.73 -15.26
CA CYS A 42 95.65 16.88 -16.15
C CYS A 42 96.80 16.69 -17.13
N THR A 43 96.51 16.22 -18.33
CA THR A 43 97.51 16.02 -19.39
C THR A 43 97.90 17.32 -20.08
N GLY A 44 97.10 18.39 -19.95
CA GLY A 44 97.30 19.62 -20.71
C GLY A 44 97.14 19.44 -22.22
N ALA A 45 96.52 18.32 -22.63
CA ALA A 45 96.28 17.96 -24.01
C ALA A 45 94.94 18.53 -24.47
N THR A 46 94.97 19.24 -25.59
CA THR A 46 93.81 19.70 -26.34
C THR A 46 93.70 18.88 -27.62
N TYR A 47 92.47 18.48 -27.93
CA TYR A 47 92.15 17.70 -29.12
C TYR A 47 91.38 18.59 -30.08
N ASP A 48 91.95 18.83 -31.25
CA ASP A 48 91.31 19.54 -32.36
C ASP A 48 91.41 18.72 -33.66
N ASP A 49 90.93 19.29 -34.76
CA ASP A 49 90.95 18.66 -36.09
C ASP A 49 92.37 18.41 -36.63
N ILE A 50 93.41 18.95 -35.98
CA ILE A 50 94.82 18.84 -36.35
C ILE A 50 95.52 17.74 -35.53
N GLY A 51 94.89 17.30 -34.43
CA GLY A 51 95.32 16.18 -33.60
C GLY A 51 95.48 16.56 -32.12
N CYS A 52 96.20 15.73 -31.38
CA CYS A 52 96.50 15.99 -29.98
C CYS A 52 97.70 16.93 -29.89
N HIS A 53 97.51 18.10 -29.28
CA HIS A 53 98.59 19.04 -28.97
C HIS A 53 98.56 19.40 -27.49
N TYR A 54 99.74 19.68 -26.93
CA TYR A 54 99.91 20.03 -25.52
C TYR A 54 100.07 21.54 -25.40
N ALA A 55 99.54 22.13 -24.32
CA ALA A 55 99.82 23.52 -23.99
C ALA A 55 101.34 23.77 -23.86
N GLU A 56 101.77 25.02 -24.05
CA GLU A 56 103.18 25.38 -24.06
C GLU A 56 103.91 24.94 -22.77
N GLY A 57 105.02 24.21 -22.93
CA GLY A 57 105.79 23.64 -21.81
C GLY A 57 105.21 22.35 -21.20
N ARG A 58 104.14 21.78 -21.78
CA ARG A 58 103.50 20.53 -21.32
C ARG A 58 103.90 19.32 -22.17
N SER A 59 103.88 18.12 -21.59
CA SER A 59 104.10 16.86 -22.31
C SER A 59 103.39 15.66 -21.67
N ILE A 60 103.40 14.49 -22.32
CA ILE A 60 102.63 13.28 -21.92
C ILE A 60 103.00 12.67 -20.56
N ALA A 61 103.97 13.21 -19.84
CA ALA A 61 104.32 12.82 -18.48
C ALA A 61 105.14 13.91 -17.77
N ASP A 62 104.68 15.16 -17.83
CA ASP A 62 105.33 16.25 -17.11
C ASP A 62 105.00 16.27 -15.60
N ASP A 63 105.74 17.07 -14.84
CA ASP A 63 105.52 17.22 -13.39
C ASP A 63 104.08 17.63 -13.07
N HIS A 64 103.44 18.42 -13.95
CA HIS A 64 102.04 18.80 -13.80
C HIS A 64 101.12 17.58 -13.92
N TYR A 65 101.33 16.73 -14.91
CA TYR A 65 100.60 15.48 -15.08
C TYR A 65 100.78 14.58 -13.87
N GLU A 66 102.02 14.40 -13.37
CA GLU A 66 102.27 13.56 -12.20
C GLU A 66 101.60 14.11 -10.93
N GLN A 67 101.78 15.41 -10.65
CA GLN A 67 101.25 16.06 -9.44
C GLN A 67 99.73 16.25 -9.48
N SER A 68 99.14 16.42 -10.66
CA SER A 68 97.69 16.64 -10.79
C SER A 68 96.86 15.39 -10.52
N ARG A 69 97.44 14.18 -10.52
CA ARG A 69 96.68 12.92 -10.49
C ARG A 69 95.85 12.77 -9.21
N VAL A 70 94.56 12.49 -9.40
CA VAL A 70 93.63 12.15 -8.31
C VAL A 70 92.92 10.84 -8.63
N THR A 71 92.73 9.99 -7.62
CA THR A 71 91.91 8.78 -7.77
C THR A 71 90.62 8.94 -6.99
N VAL A 72 89.51 8.91 -7.73
CA VAL A 72 88.15 8.99 -7.17
C VAL A 72 87.56 7.60 -7.13
N VAL A 73 86.88 7.26 -6.03
CA VAL A 73 86.04 6.06 -5.96
C VAL A 73 84.65 6.42 -6.48
N ASP A 74 84.28 5.82 -7.60
CA ASP A 74 82.94 5.84 -8.14
C ASP A 74 82.06 4.87 -7.35
N VAL A 75 81.02 5.42 -6.74
CA VAL A 75 80.01 4.67 -5.98
C VAL A 75 78.63 4.82 -6.63
N SER A 76 78.61 5.32 -7.87
CA SER A 76 77.38 5.50 -8.64
C SER A 76 76.78 4.15 -8.97
N ASP A 77 75.48 4.02 -8.77
CA ASP A 77 74.79 2.75 -8.97
C ASP A 77 73.42 3.02 -9.62
N PRO A 78 73.25 2.72 -10.92
CA PRO A 78 72.00 2.97 -11.62
C PRO A 78 70.83 2.12 -11.09
N ASP A 79 71.10 0.92 -10.56
CA ASP A 79 70.06 0.04 -10.03
C ASP A 79 69.50 0.61 -8.73
N VAL A 80 70.36 1.20 -7.87
CA VAL A 80 69.91 1.89 -6.65
C VAL A 80 69.06 3.13 -6.98
N LEU A 81 69.40 3.88 -8.03
CA LEU A 81 68.61 5.03 -8.49
C LEU A 81 67.25 4.60 -9.04
N ALA A 82 67.20 3.52 -9.83
CA ALA A 82 65.96 2.96 -10.33
C ALA A 82 65.04 2.48 -9.19
N LEU A 83 65.60 1.80 -8.18
CA LEU A 83 64.86 1.39 -6.99
C LEU A 83 64.35 2.58 -6.16
N LEU A 84 65.10 3.69 -6.11
CA LEU A 84 64.65 4.92 -5.46
C LEU A 84 63.46 5.54 -6.19
N ASP A 85 63.49 5.55 -7.52
CA ASP A 85 62.39 6.04 -8.36
C ASP A 85 61.13 5.16 -8.21
N GLU A 86 61.28 3.84 -8.26
CA GLU A 86 60.18 2.89 -8.00
C GLU A 86 59.59 3.08 -6.60
N ASN A 87 60.43 3.22 -5.56
CA ASN A 87 59.95 3.41 -4.20
C ASN A 87 59.21 4.75 -4.02
N LEU A 88 59.62 5.80 -4.74
CA LEU A 88 58.91 7.08 -4.76
C LEU A 88 57.56 6.96 -5.48
N GLN A 89 57.50 6.21 -6.58
CA GLN A 89 56.26 5.93 -7.28
C GLN A 89 55.28 5.14 -6.40
N LEU A 90 55.74 4.04 -5.78
CA LEU A 90 54.93 3.21 -4.90
C LEU A 90 54.37 4.00 -3.70
N LEU A 91 55.12 4.96 -3.15
CA LEU A 91 54.59 5.82 -2.09
C LEU A 91 53.44 6.72 -2.58
N ARG A 92 53.57 7.29 -3.78
CA ARG A 92 52.50 8.12 -4.37
C ARG A 92 51.25 7.28 -4.63
N GLU A 93 51.42 6.08 -5.17
CA GLU A 93 50.32 5.15 -5.41
C GLU A 93 49.66 4.71 -4.10
N LYS A 94 50.45 4.39 -3.07
CA LYS A 94 49.95 4.08 -1.73
C LYS A 94 49.11 5.24 -1.18
N ASP A 95 49.62 6.47 -1.25
CA ASP A 95 48.92 7.65 -0.72
C ASP A 95 47.63 7.94 -1.51
N ALA A 96 47.64 7.71 -2.83
CA ALA A 96 46.43 7.80 -3.65
C ALA A 96 45.40 6.73 -3.29
N ILE A 97 45.82 5.48 -3.09
CA ILE A 97 44.94 4.38 -2.65
C ILE A 97 44.37 4.67 -1.27
N GLU A 98 45.18 5.20 -0.35
CA GLU A 98 44.75 5.57 1.00
C GLU A 98 43.68 6.68 0.96
N ALA A 99 43.87 7.69 0.11
CA ALA A 99 42.87 8.74 -0.11
C ALA A 99 41.55 8.19 -0.66
N VAL A 100 41.60 7.29 -1.66
CA VAL A 100 40.40 6.64 -2.23
C VAL A 100 39.71 5.76 -1.18
N ALA A 101 40.46 5.02 -0.36
CA ALA A 101 39.89 4.17 0.68
C ALA A 101 39.17 4.98 1.78
N LEU A 102 39.67 6.18 2.09
CA LEU A 102 39.01 7.10 3.02
C LEU A 102 37.71 7.65 2.43
N ALA A 103 37.73 8.11 1.17
CA ALA A 103 36.53 8.59 0.48
C ALA A 103 35.45 7.49 0.43
N LEU A 104 35.82 6.27 0.04
CA LEU A 104 34.89 5.14 -0.01
C LEU A 104 34.30 4.81 1.37
N ARG A 105 35.11 4.93 2.44
CA ARG A 105 34.63 4.71 3.82
C ARG A 105 33.55 5.73 4.21
N ASP A 106 33.73 6.99 3.84
CA ASP A 106 32.76 8.04 4.14
C ASP A 106 31.50 7.90 3.29
N ASP A 107 31.63 7.56 2.00
CA ASP A 107 30.49 7.24 1.12
C ASP A 107 29.66 6.07 1.69
N MET A 108 30.33 5.01 2.15
CA MET A 108 29.67 3.86 2.78
C MET A 108 28.97 4.24 4.09
N ARG A 109 29.50 5.19 4.86
CA ARG A 109 28.82 5.70 6.05
C ARG A 109 27.55 6.46 5.68
N GLN A 110 27.65 7.38 4.72
CA GLN A 110 26.51 8.15 4.24
C GLN A 110 25.42 7.24 3.65
N ALA A 111 25.81 6.22 2.88
CA ALA A 111 24.87 5.24 2.33
C ALA A 111 24.10 4.48 3.42
N ARG A 112 24.77 4.12 4.52
CA ARG A 112 24.11 3.47 5.68
C ARG A 112 23.13 4.40 6.38
N GLU A 113 23.50 5.65 6.60
CA GLU A 113 22.61 6.66 7.19
C GLU A 113 21.36 6.89 6.32
N GLN A 114 21.52 6.95 5.00
CA GLN A 114 20.40 7.06 4.07
C GLN A 114 19.51 5.81 4.09
N LEU A 115 20.11 4.63 4.19
CA LEU A 115 19.38 3.36 4.30
C LEU A 115 18.55 3.33 5.58
N GLU A 116 19.14 3.64 6.74
CA GLU A 116 18.43 3.69 8.02
C GLU A 116 17.26 4.71 7.99
N ALA A 117 17.48 5.88 7.38
CA ALA A 117 16.41 6.87 7.20
C ALA A 117 15.29 6.38 6.27
N ALA A 118 15.62 5.64 5.21
CA ALA A 118 14.64 5.05 4.31
C ALA A 118 13.85 3.90 4.98
N GLU A 119 14.53 3.04 5.73
CA GLU A 119 13.89 1.97 6.50
C GLU A 119 12.92 2.53 7.54
N LYS A 120 13.31 3.61 8.24
CA LYS A 120 12.43 4.30 9.19
C LYS A 120 11.16 4.84 8.51
N ARG A 121 11.31 5.52 7.36
CA ARG A 121 10.15 6.02 6.58
C ARG A 121 9.24 4.88 6.12
N ASN A 122 9.80 3.75 5.68
CA ASN A 122 9.01 2.58 5.29
C ASN A 122 8.24 1.99 6.48
N ALA A 123 8.85 1.95 7.67
CA ALA A 123 8.20 1.48 8.88
C ALA A 123 7.03 2.38 9.29
N GLU A 124 7.24 3.71 9.29
CA GLU A 124 6.20 4.71 9.57
C GLU A 124 5.03 4.62 8.56
N GLN A 125 5.34 4.47 7.27
CA GLN A 125 4.31 4.29 6.24
C GLN A 125 3.53 2.98 6.43
N ARG A 126 4.21 1.89 6.81
CA ARG A 126 3.56 0.61 7.08
C ARG A 126 2.58 0.72 8.23
N GLU A 127 2.98 1.35 9.33
CA GLU A 127 2.12 1.60 10.49
C GLU A 127 0.89 2.44 10.10
N TYR A 128 1.09 3.50 9.31
CA TYR A 128 -0.01 4.31 8.79
C TYR A 128 -1.02 3.49 7.98
N TYR A 129 -0.54 2.70 7.00
CA TYR A 129 -1.42 1.89 6.16
C TYR A 129 -2.13 0.80 6.96
N GLU A 130 -1.45 0.19 7.92
CA GLU A 130 -2.07 -0.80 8.82
C GLU A 130 -3.21 -0.17 9.65
N GLY A 131 -3.03 1.06 10.13
CA GLY A 131 -4.08 1.83 10.81
C GLY A 131 -5.29 2.13 9.90
N VAL A 132 -5.05 2.58 8.66
CA VAL A 132 -6.12 2.86 7.70
C VAL A 132 -6.90 1.58 7.34
N ILE A 133 -6.19 0.47 7.15
CA ILE A 133 -6.83 -0.83 6.86
C ILE A 133 -7.64 -1.32 8.05
N ALA A 134 -7.14 -1.16 9.28
CA ALA A 134 -7.86 -1.56 10.49
C ALA A 134 -9.15 -0.76 10.67
N ASP A 135 -9.10 0.57 10.51
CA ASP A 135 -10.28 1.44 10.60
C ASP A 135 -11.29 1.13 9.49
N GLY A 136 -10.81 0.97 8.24
CA GLY A 136 -11.65 0.57 7.12
C GLY A 136 -12.32 -0.80 7.33
N SER A 137 -11.58 -1.78 7.84
CA SER A 137 -12.12 -3.12 8.13
C SER A 137 -13.18 -3.08 9.23
N LYS A 138 -12.96 -2.25 10.27
CA LYS A 138 -13.96 -2.04 11.33
C LYS A 138 -15.25 -1.44 10.76
N ARG A 139 -15.12 -0.42 9.91
CA ARG A 139 -16.29 0.23 9.29
C ARG A 139 -17.08 -0.72 8.40
N ILE A 140 -16.40 -1.59 7.64
CA ILE A 140 -17.04 -2.62 6.83
C ILE A 140 -17.82 -3.59 7.72
N ALA A 141 -17.21 -4.11 8.79
CA ALA A 141 -17.89 -5.03 9.71
C ALA A 141 -19.13 -4.40 10.39
N GLU A 142 -19.06 -3.11 10.75
CA GLU A 142 -20.22 -2.37 11.27
C GLU A 142 -21.36 -2.27 10.24
N LEU A 143 -21.01 -1.99 8.97
CA LEU A 143 -21.98 -1.90 7.88
C LEU A 143 -22.61 -3.26 7.57
N GLU A 144 -21.81 -4.33 7.49
CA GLU A 144 -22.29 -5.70 7.27
C GLU A 144 -23.27 -6.14 8.38
N ASN A 145 -22.97 -5.80 9.64
CA ASN A 145 -23.88 -6.07 10.75
C ASN A 145 -25.18 -5.26 10.65
N SER A 146 -25.09 -3.97 10.30
CA SER A 146 -26.27 -3.12 10.10
C SER A 146 -27.13 -3.60 8.94
N GLU A 147 -26.53 -4.05 7.84
CA GLU A 147 -27.24 -4.59 6.67
C GLU A 147 -27.97 -5.88 7.05
N THR A 148 -27.30 -6.79 7.75
CA THR A 148 -27.92 -8.03 8.24
C THR A 148 -29.10 -7.73 9.16
N GLN A 149 -28.97 -6.73 10.04
CA GLN A 149 -30.07 -6.31 10.90
C GLN A 149 -31.26 -5.78 10.10
N LEU A 150 -31.04 -4.91 9.10
CA LEU A 150 -32.10 -4.37 8.26
C LEU A 150 -32.81 -5.45 7.44
N ILE A 151 -32.09 -6.46 6.96
CA ILE A 151 -32.69 -7.62 6.29
C ILE A 151 -33.62 -8.37 7.25
N ASN A 152 -33.16 -8.65 8.47
CA ASN A 152 -33.99 -9.33 9.48
C ASN A 152 -35.24 -8.50 9.85
N GLU A 153 -35.10 -7.18 10.01
CA GLU A 153 -36.21 -6.28 10.30
C GLU A 153 -37.20 -6.21 9.14
N ARG A 154 -36.71 -6.15 7.90
CA ARG A 154 -37.53 -6.19 6.69
C ARG A 154 -38.30 -7.51 6.60
N ASP A 155 -37.63 -8.65 6.78
CA ASP A 155 -38.25 -9.97 6.67
C ASP A 155 -39.31 -10.17 7.76
N ALA A 156 -39.07 -9.64 8.96
CA ALA A 156 -40.06 -9.63 10.04
C ALA A 156 -41.29 -8.76 9.71
N ALA A 157 -41.07 -7.56 9.14
CA ALA A 157 -42.16 -6.69 8.70
C ALA A 157 -42.96 -7.31 7.54
N GLU A 158 -42.28 -7.93 6.58
CA GLU A 158 -42.89 -8.66 5.46
C GLU A 158 -43.78 -9.79 5.97
N SER A 159 -43.30 -10.60 6.93
CA SER A 159 -44.11 -11.66 7.52
C SER A 159 -45.33 -11.11 8.26
N ALA A 160 -45.18 -10.04 9.04
CA ALA A 160 -46.29 -9.43 9.77
C ALA A 160 -47.37 -8.89 8.82
N LEU A 161 -46.96 -8.23 7.73
CA LEU A 161 -47.88 -7.75 6.69
C LEU A 161 -48.54 -8.90 5.94
N ALA A 162 -47.81 -9.96 5.63
CA ALA A 162 -48.37 -11.15 5.00
C ALA A 162 -49.42 -11.83 5.89
N ASP A 163 -49.21 -11.90 7.20
CA ASP A 163 -50.17 -12.44 8.16
C ASP A 163 -51.43 -11.56 8.24
N MET A 164 -51.28 -10.23 8.27
CA MET A 164 -52.42 -9.30 8.21
C MET A 164 -53.21 -9.45 6.91
N TYR A 165 -52.53 -9.49 5.77
CA TYR A 165 -53.15 -9.68 4.47
C TYR A 165 -53.91 -11.00 4.40
N GLN A 166 -53.30 -12.10 4.85
CA GLN A 166 -53.94 -13.41 4.89
C GLN A 166 -55.17 -13.43 5.81
N ALA A 167 -55.10 -12.77 6.96
CA ALA A 167 -56.24 -12.69 7.87
C ALA A 167 -57.46 -11.97 7.24
N ALA A 168 -57.21 -10.94 6.42
CA ALA A 168 -58.27 -10.18 5.77
C ALA A 168 -58.79 -10.81 4.46
N THR A 169 -57.91 -11.43 3.68
CA THR A 169 -58.24 -11.91 2.33
C THR A 169 -58.44 -13.43 2.23
N GLY A 170 -57.87 -14.19 3.17
CA GLY A 170 -57.88 -15.66 3.20
C GLY A 170 -56.66 -16.32 2.56
N GLU A 171 -55.84 -15.58 1.81
CA GLU A 171 -54.67 -16.09 1.09
C GLU A 171 -53.43 -15.25 1.41
N ARG A 172 -52.23 -15.85 1.30
CA ARG A 172 -50.99 -15.06 1.48
C ARG A 172 -50.70 -14.21 0.24
N PRO A 173 -50.14 -13.00 0.41
CA PRO A 173 -49.77 -12.17 -0.72
C PRO A 173 -48.58 -12.78 -1.47
N GLU A 174 -48.58 -12.60 -2.79
CA GLU A 174 -47.42 -12.91 -3.64
C GLU A 174 -46.63 -11.62 -3.92
N TRP A 175 -45.58 -11.38 -3.13
CA TRP A 175 -44.75 -10.20 -3.29
C TRP A 175 -44.06 -10.18 -4.65
N SER A 176 -44.13 -9.04 -5.32
CA SER A 176 -43.45 -8.84 -6.60
C SER A 176 -43.10 -7.37 -6.80
N ASN A 177 -42.34 -7.07 -7.84
CA ASN A 177 -42.03 -5.68 -8.21
C ASN A 177 -43.28 -4.86 -8.60
N MET A 178 -44.41 -5.51 -8.91
CA MET A 178 -45.66 -4.86 -9.29
C MET A 178 -46.71 -4.90 -8.16
N PHE A 179 -46.45 -5.65 -7.09
CA PHE A 179 -47.34 -5.79 -5.95
C PHE A 179 -46.51 -5.74 -4.66
N GLY A 180 -46.50 -4.57 -4.02
CA GLY A 180 -45.74 -4.27 -2.83
C GLY A 180 -46.60 -4.12 -1.58
N PHE A 181 -45.97 -3.67 -0.49
CA PHE A 181 -46.62 -3.53 0.81
C PHE A 181 -47.82 -2.57 0.82
N ALA A 182 -47.75 -1.47 0.05
CA ALA A 182 -48.86 -0.52 -0.04
C ALA A 182 -50.08 -1.15 -0.72
N ASP A 183 -49.87 -1.85 -1.84
CA ASP A 183 -50.95 -2.53 -2.56
C ASP A 183 -51.64 -3.58 -1.68
N ALA A 184 -50.87 -4.33 -0.89
CA ALA A 184 -51.41 -5.28 0.07
C ALA A 184 -52.27 -4.59 1.16
N VAL A 185 -51.83 -3.45 1.68
CA VAL A 185 -52.60 -2.68 2.67
C VAL A 185 -53.90 -2.14 2.07
N ASP A 186 -53.86 -1.61 0.84
CA ASP A 186 -55.04 -1.09 0.15
C ASP A 186 -56.11 -2.18 -0.05
N VAL A 187 -55.71 -3.39 -0.42
CA VAL A 187 -56.62 -4.55 -0.55
C VAL A 187 -57.24 -4.93 0.80
N VAL A 188 -56.46 -4.91 1.88
CA VAL A 188 -56.95 -5.18 3.24
C VAL A 188 -57.99 -4.14 3.65
N GLU A 189 -57.73 -2.85 3.38
CA GLU A 189 -58.64 -1.75 3.67
C GLU A 189 -59.98 -1.92 2.91
N GLU A 190 -59.93 -2.23 1.61
CA GLU A 190 -61.12 -2.46 0.80
C GLU A 190 -61.95 -3.66 1.32
N ARG A 191 -61.27 -4.75 1.72
CA ARG A 191 -61.93 -5.93 2.29
C ARG A 191 -62.61 -5.61 3.62
N LEU A 192 -61.95 -4.86 4.51
CA LEU A 192 -62.54 -4.43 5.77
C LEU A 192 -63.78 -3.56 5.54
N ALA A 193 -63.70 -2.57 4.65
CA ALA A 193 -64.85 -1.73 4.29
C ALA A 193 -66.03 -2.57 3.76
N THR A 194 -65.74 -3.59 2.94
CA THR A 194 -66.76 -4.52 2.42
C THR A 194 -67.40 -5.35 3.55
N LEU A 195 -66.59 -5.87 4.48
CA LEU A 195 -67.08 -6.65 5.62
C LEU A 195 -67.94 -5.81 6.57
N GLU A 196 -67.52 -4.57 6.87
CA GLU A 196 -68.27 -3.63 7.69
C GLU A 196 -69.62 -3.25 7.06
N ALA A 197 -69.64 -3.03 5.74
CA ALA A 197 -70.86 -2.81 4.99
C ALA A 197 -71.82 -4.02 5.07
N ASN A 198 -71.29 -5.24 4.96
CA ASN A 198 -72.08 -6.48 5.08
C ASN A 198 -72.58 -6.72 6.51
N GLN A 199 -71.78 -6.42 7.54
CA GLN A 199 -72.23 -6.54 8.93
C GLN A 199 -73.35 -5.54 9.24
N SER A 200 -73.30 -4.35 8.63
CA SER A 200 -74.37 -3.36 8.69
C SER A 200 -75.65 -3.78 7.96
N GLN A 201 -75.60 -4.86 7.13
CA GLN A 201 -76.78 -5.48 6.51
C GLN A 201 -77.56 -6.43 7.41
N THR A 202 -77.21 -6.60 8.70
CA THR A 202 -78.25 -6.90 9.70
C THR A 202 -79.18 -5.70 9.77
N THR A 203 -80.09 -5.63 8.80
CA THR A 203 -80.89 -4.44 8.54
C THR A 203 -81.73 -4.11 9.78
N PRO A 204 -81.99 -2.82 10.06
CA PRO A 204 -82.97 -2.43 11.06
C PRO A 204 -84.30 -3.18 10.88
N THR A 205 -84.66 -3.48 9.62
CA THR A 205 -85.81 -4.32 9.24
C THR A 205 -85.69 -5.76 9.72
N GLY A 206 -84.53 -6.41 9.57
CA GLY A 206 -84.30 -7.77 10.09
C GLY A 206 -84.33 -7.82 11.62
N ILE A 207 -83.75 -6.82 12.29
CA ILE A 207 -83.79 -6.68 13.76
C ILE A 207 -85.25 -6.48 14.23
N GLN A 208 -86.00 -5.63 13.54
CA GLN A 208 -87.41 -5.38 13.83
C GLN A 208 -88.27 -6.64 13.61
N LEU A 209 -88.09 -7.37 12.51
CA LEU A 209 -88.80 -8.62 12.21
C LEU A 209 -88.57 -9.66 13.32
N ILE A 210 -87.32 -9.83 13.76
CA ILE A 210 -86.97 -10.75 14.85
C ILE A 210 -87.63 -10.30 16.17
N THR A 211 -87.59 -9.00 16.47
CA THR A 211 -88.19 -8.45 17.71
C THR A 211 -89.71 -8.64 17.73
N GLU A 212 -90.39 -8.34 16.62
CA GLU A 212 -91.84 -8.52 16.47
C GLU A 212 -92.21 -10.01 16.51
N ALA A 213 -91.42 -10.88 15.88
CA ALA A 213 -91.63 -12.33 15.94
C ALA A 213 -91.52 -12.86 17.37
N ILE A 214 -90.55 -12.40 18.15
CA ILE A 214 -90.41 -12.77 19.57
C ILE A 214 -91.66 -12.33 20.35
N GLY A 215 -92.15 -11.11 20.12
CA GLY A 215 -93.38 -10.60 20.74
C GLY A 215 -94.61 -11.44 20.41
N ALA A 216 -94.77 -11.81 19.14
CA ALA A 216 -95.87 -12.64 18.67
C ALA A 216 -95.84 -14.07 19.23
N HIS A 217 -94.65 -14.67 19.36
CA HIS A 217 -94.51 -15.96 20.05
C HIS A 217 -95.01 -15.86 21.50
N GLY A 218 -94.65 -14.79 22.22
CA GLY A 218 -95.16 -14.52 23.57
C GLY A 218 -96.69 -14.40 23.61
N TYR A 219 -97.29 -13.70 22.63
CA TYR A 219 -98.74 -13.55 22.52
C TYR A 219 -99.46 -14.86 22.23
N ILE A 220 -98.96 -15.67 21.29
CA ILE A 220 -99.52 -16.98 20.94
C ILE A 220 -99.53 -17.90 22.16
N VAL A 221 -98.40 -18.00 22.86
CA VAL A 221 -98.29 -18.81 24.09
C VAL A 221 -99.26 -18.29 25.16
N GLY A 222 -99.38 -16.97 25.34
CA GLY A 222 -100.35 -16.37 26.25
C GLY A 222 -101.80 -16.72 25.91
N CYS A 223 -102.18 -16.69 24.64
CA CYS A 223 -103.52 -17.05 24.18
C CYS A 223 -103.84 -18.54 24.44
N LEU A 224 -102.87 -19.43 24.22
CA LEU A 224 -103.02 -20.86 24.50
C LEU A 224 -103.21 -21.13 26.00
N LEU A 225 -102.43 -20.48 26.86
CA LEU A 225 -102.58 -20.60 28.33
C LEU A 225 -103.92 -20.07 28.84
N GLN A 226 -104.51 -19.08 28.15
CA GLN A 226 -105.81 -18.50 28.49
C GLN A 226 -107.00 -19.23 27.84
N GLY A 227 -106.77 -20.36 27.16
CA GLY A 227 -107.83 -21.16 26.54
C GLY A 227 -108.46 -20.53 25.29
N ARG A 228 -107.74 -19.63 24.60
CA ARG A 228 -108.16 -19.00 23.34
C ARG A 228 -107.31 -19.47 22.15
N PRO A 229 -107.48 -20.73 21.70
CA PRO A 229 -106.67 -21.31 20.63
C PRO A 229 -106.99 -20.70 19.24
N ASP A 230 -108.16 -20.11 19.09
CA ASP A 230 -108.60 -19.37 17.90
C ASP A 230 -107.70 -18.17 17.62
N LEU A 231 -107.43 -17.33 18.63
CA LEU A 231 -106.54 -16.18 18.50
C LEU A 231 -105.07 -16.58 18.33
N ALA A 232 -104.66 -17.67 19.00
CA ALA A 232 -103.32 -18.23 18.82
C ALA A 232 -103.09 -18.71 17.37
N LEU A 233 -104.10 -19.38 16.78
CA LEU A 233 -104.05 -19.85 15.41
C LEU A 233 -104.08 -18.68 14.41
N GLU A 234 -104.89 -17.65 14.67
CA GLU A 234 -104.95 -16.45 13.85
C GLU A 234 -103.59 -15.74 13.79
N GLU A 235 -102.97 -15.50 14.94
CA GLU A 235 -101.65 -14.86 15.02
C GLU A 235 -100.57 -15.73 14.36
N SER A 236 -100.60 -17.04 14.58
CA SER A 236 -99.69 -17.98 13.91
C SER A 236 -99.78 -17.90 12.39
N ARG A 237 -101.00 -17.79 11.83
CA ARG A 237 -101.21 -17.68 10.37
C ARG A 237 -100.64 -16.39 9.79
N LYS A 238 -100.76 -15.27 10.52
CA LYS A 238 -100.17 -13.98 10.10
C LYS A 238 -98.65 -14.11 9.98
N TRP A 239 -98.01 -14.75 10.95
CA TRP A 239 -96.56 -14.95 10.94
C TRP A 239 -96.08 -15.95 9.90
N VAL A 240 -96.84 -17.02 9.62
CA VAL A 240 -96.52 -17.92 8.49
C VAL A 240 -96.51 -17.14 7.17
N SER A 241 -97.46 -16.23 6.97
CA SER A 241 -97.47 -15.37 5.78
C SER A 241 -96.33 -14.36 5.78
N ALA A 242 -96.05 -13.71 6.92
CA ALA A 242 -94.99 -12.71 7.04
C ALA A 242 -93.60 -13.31 6.80
N PHE A 243 -93.32 -14.49 7.37
CA PHE A 243 -92.06 -15.20 7.13
C PHE A 243 -91.97 -15.76 5.71
N GLY A 244 -93.08 -16.21 5.11
CA GLY A 244 -93.10 -16.62 3.71
C GLY A 244 -92.67 -15.48 2.77
N GLN A 245 -93.22 -14.28 2.98
CA GLN A 245 -92.83 -13.09 2.22
C GLN A 245 -91.37 -12.68 2.49
N ALA A 246 -90.92 -12.75 3.75
CA ALA A 246 -89.53 -12.46 4.09
C ALA A 246 -88.54 -13.46 3.43
N ALA A 247 -88.88 -14.75 3.36
CA ALA A 247 -88.04 -15.78 2.75
C ALA A 247 -87.88 -15.58 1.23
N GLU A 248 -88.91 -15.09 0.54
CA GLU A 248 -88.83 -14.73 -0.88
C GLU A 248 -87.87 -13.56 -1.11
N ILE A 249 -87.87 -12.56 -0.22
CA ILE A 249 -86.97 -11.41 -0.30
C ILE A 249 -85.51 -11.82 -0.06
N VAL A 250 -85.25 -12.64 0.95
CA VAL A 250 -83.89 -13.14 1.25
C VAL A 250 -83.34 -14.00 0.11
N SER A 251 -84.17 -14.89 -0.45
CA SER A 251 -83.78 -15.74 -1.59
C SER A 251 -83.44 -14.91 -2.84
N ALA A 252 -84.12 -13.79 -3.05
CA ALA A 252 -83.83 -12.85 -4.14
C ALA A 252 -82.52 -12.06 -3.92
N GLN A 253 -82.17 -11.74 -2.66
CA GLN A 253 -80.92 -11.07 -2.32
C GLN A 253 -79.70 -11.98 -2.46
N ASP A 254 -79.79 -13.24 -2.02
CA ASP A 254 -78.72 -14.24 -2.19
C ASP A 254 -78.40 -14.50 -3.67
N ALA A 255 -79.41 -14.54 -4.53
CA ALA A 255 -79.24 -14.70 -5.97
C ALA A 255 -78.52 -13.50 -6.65
N ALA A 256 -78.62 -12.30 -6.06
CA ALA A 256 -77.93 -11.10 -6.54
C ALA A 256 -76.47 -11.05 -6.05
N GLY A 257 -76.19 -11.48 -4.80
CA GLY A 257 -74.84 -11.53 -4.24
C GLY A 257 -73.91 -12.56 -4.90
N ILE A 258 -74.45 -13.65 -5.43
CA ILE A 258 -73.67 -14.69 -6.13
C ILE A 258 -73.13 -14.21 -7.50
N LYS A 259 -73.79 -13.25 -8.16
CA LYS A 259 -73.37 -12.76 -9.48
C LYS A 259 -72.19 -11.79 -9.47
N VAL A 260 -71.76 -11.29 -8.30
CA VAL A 260 -70.68 -10.27 -8.19
C VAL A 260 -69.31 -10.93 -7.89
N LYS A 261 -69.23 -12.25 -7.68
CA LYS A 261 -67.98 -12.96 -7.33
C LYS A 261 -67.23 -13.59 -8.53
N GLY A 262 -67.47 -13.13 -9.75
CA GLY A 262 -66.83 -13.69 -10.93
C GLY A 262 -66.45 -12.65 -11.96
N GLU A 263 -65.39 -11.89 -11.69
CA GLU A 263 -64.49 -11.24 -12.66
C GLU A 263 -63.13 -11.04 -11.99
#